data_AF-A0A2W4UI45-F1
#
_entry.id   AF-A0A2W4UI45-F1
#
_cell.length_a   1.000
_cell.length_b   1.000
_cell.length_c   1.000
_cell.angle_alpha   90.00
_cell.angle_beta   90.00
_cell.angle_gamma   90.00
#
_symmetry.space_group_name_H-M   'P 1'
#
loop_
_entity.id
_entity.type
_entity.pdbx_description
1 polymer ?
#
loop_
_entity_poly.entity_id
_entity_poly.type
_entity_poly.pdbx_seq_one_letter_code
_entity_poly.pdbx_strand_id
1 'polypeptide(L)'
;MSLNSSPISQVSIPVLLDWWQQRKRLVRSPIKLSTTLPKGDDTYLQAYYRLMEVYSVVKSGGVQAQTEAVKAFAEREATLLNQRLSEIEAAAEIAEEEKRQERAKVEQELSELHCANAWRLQTLTAIEPAEEAVVAQHLRDIERTLMEVQCV
;
A
#
# COMPACT_ATOMS: atom_id res chain seq x y z
N MET A 1 5.57 7.32 -11.67
CA MET A 1 6.76 6.87 -10.93
C MET A 1 6.85 5.36 -11.10
N SER A 2 7.90 4.84 -11.74
CA SER A 2 8.08 3.39 -11.87
C SER A 2 8.39 2.80 -10.48
N LEU A 3 7.54 1.89 -10.02
CA LEU A 3 7.82 1.00 -8.90
C LEU A 3 8.85 -0.03 -9.37
N ASN A 4 10.11 0.39 -9.53
CA ASN A 4 11.24 -0.53 -9.62
C ASN A 4 11.52 -1.03 -8.19
N SER A 5 10.59 -1.80 -7.64
CA SER A 5 10.75 -2.45 -6.36
C SER A 5 11.65 -3.66 -6.60
N SER A 6 12.89 -3.64 -6.10
CA SER A 6 13.74 -4.83 -6.10
C SER A 6 13.01 -5.95 -5.34
N PRO A 7 12.94 -7.17 -5.88
CA PRO A 7 12.24 -8.28 -5.22
C PRO A 7 12.89 -8.61 -3.88
N ILE A 8 12.10 -9.05 -2.90
CA ILE A 8 12.59 -9.49 -1.57
C ILE A 8 13.68 -10.57 -1.70
N SER A 9 13.69 -11.33 -2.81
CA SER A 9 14.59 -12.45 -3.10
C SER A 9 16.09 -12.14 -3.01
N GLN A 10 16.49 -10.87 -2.96
CA GLN A 10 17.90 -10.49 -2.82
C GLN A 10 18.44 -10.59 -1.38
N VAL A 11 17.56 -10.64 -0.36
CA VAL A 11 17.95 -10.73 1.06
C VAL A 11 17.05 -11.71 1.81
N SER A 12 17.66 -12.61 2.58
CA SER A 12 16.92 -13.55 3.43
C SER A 12 16.08 -12.83 4.49
N ILE A 13 14.79 -13.15 4.63
CA ILE A 13 13.89 -12.53 5.63
C ILE A 13 14.48 -12.60 7.06
N PRO A 14 14.96 -13.75 7.57
CA PRO A 14 15.63 -13.81 8.87
C PRO A 14 16.78 -12.81 9.05
N VAL A 15 17.62 -12.66 8.02
CA VAL A 15 18.75 -11.70 8.04
C VAL A 15 18.24 -10.26 8.09
N LEU A 16 17.18 -9.98 7.32
CA LEU A 16 16.55 -8.66 7.28
C LEU A 16 15.88 -8.29 8.61
N LEU A 17 15.26 -9.25 9.29
CA LEU A 17 14.66 -9.06 10.61
C LEU A 17 15.72 -8.84 11.70
N ASP A 18 16.83 -9.57 11.66
CA ASP A 18 17.96 -9.36 12.58
C ASP A 18 18.61 -7.98 12.38
N TRP A 19 18.85 -7.59 11.12
CA TRP A 19 19.34 -6.25 10.77
C TRP A 19 18.42 -5.15 11.34
N TRP A 20 17.10 -5.30 11.21
CA TRP A 20 16.14 -4.34 11.74
C TRP A 20 16.19 -4.26 13.28
N GLN A 21 16.30 -5.40 13.97
CA GLN A 21 16.44 -5.43 15.43
C GLN A 21 17.74 -4.74 15.91
N GLN A 22 18.86 -4.99 15.24
CA GLN A 22 20.12 -4.29 15.53
C GLN A 22 19.95 -2.78 15.35
N ARG A 23 19.28 -2.34 14.30
CA ARG A 23 19.00 -0.92 14.04
C ARG A 23 18.13 -0.27 15.12
N LYS A 24 17.07 -0.94 15.60
CA LYS A 24 16.25 -0.45 16.73
C LYS A 24 17.09 -0.22 17.99
N ARG A 25 18.04 -1.12 18.28
CA ARG A 25 18.94 -0.99 19.45
C ARG A 25 19.87 0.21 19.32
N LEU A 26 20.41 0.46 18.12
CA LEU A 26 21.28 1.61 17.87
C LEU A 26 20.56 2.95 18.05
N VAL A 27 19.29 3.05 17.63
CA VAL A 27 18.48 4.28 17.80
C VAL A 27 18.14 4.55 19.27
N ARG A 28 18.04 3.52 20.11
CA ARG A 28 17.79 3.66 21.56
C ARG A 28 19.01 4.09 22.36
N SER A 29 20.21 4.10 21.76
CA SER A 29 21.41 4.58 22.43
C SER A 29 21.41 6.11 22.48
N PRO A 30 21.63 6.75 23.65
CA PRO A 30 21.67 8.21 23.78
C PRO A 30 22.88 8.86 23.08
N ILE A 31 23.70 8.08 22.36
CA ILE A 31 24.95 8.53 21.75
C ILE A 31 24.71 8.83 20.26
N LYS A 32 24.49 10.12 19.99
CA LYS A 32 24.62 10.85 18.71
C LYS A 32 23.51 10.65 17.66
N LEU A 33 22.72 11.71 17.54
CA LEU A 33 21.90 12.11 16.38
C LEU A 33 22.77 12.45 15.15
N SER A 34 23.54 11.49 14.61
CA SER A 34 24.07 11.60 13.24
C SER A 34 23.46 10.49 12.41
N THR A 35 22.29 10.77 11.86
CA THR A 35 21.48 9.88 11.02
C THR A 35 22.03 9.83 9.61
N THR A 36 23.22 9.26 9.42
CA THR A 36 23.65 8.76 8.12
C THR A 36 23.69 7.23 8.19
N LEU A 37 22.94 6.59 7.29
CA LEU A 37 23.00 5.15 7.08
C LEU A 37 24.47 4.73 6.88
N PRO A 38 24.97 3.70 7.58
CA PRO A 38 26.23 3.08 7.22
C PRO A 38 26.23 2.72 5.74
N LYS A 39 27.34 2.97 5.03
CA LYS A 39 27.47 2.60 3.61
C LYS A 39 27.19 1.10 3.47
N GLY A 40 26.19 0.73 2.65
CA GLY A 40 25.76 -0.66 2.44
C GLY A 40 24.43 -1.04 3.09
N ASP A 41 23.88 -0.21 3.98
CA ASP A 41 22.57 -0.44 4.59
C ASP A 41 21.39 -0.13 3.65
N ASP A 42 21.62 0.62 2.57
CA ASP A 42 20.54 1.06 1.65
C ASP A 42 19.81 -0.13 1.02
N THR A 43 20.54 -1.20 0.70
CA THR A 43 19.96 -2.44 0.17
C THR A 43 19.06 -3.14 1.21
N TYR A 44 19.49 -3.19 2.47
CA TYR A 44 18.69 -3.75 3.55
C TYR A 44 17.46 -2.88 3.85
N LEU A 45 17.60 -1.55 3.79
CA LEU A 45 16.48 -0.65 3.98
C LEU A 45 15.43 -0.78 2.87
N GLN A 46 15.86 -0.89 1.61
CA GLN A 46 14.97 -1.14 0.48
C GLN A 46 14.28 -2.51 0.60
N ALA A 47 15.02 -3.56 0.94
CA ALA A 47 14.46 -4.89 1.17
C ALA A 47 13.47 -4.88 2.34
N TYR A 48 13.74 -4.12 3.40
CA TYR A 48 12.83 -3.95 4.54
C TYR A 48 11.53 -3.25 4.13
N TYR A 49 11.59 -2.16 3.36
CA TYR A 49 10.38 -1.51 2.87
C TYR A 49 9.56 -2.45 2.00
N ARG A 50 10.20 -3.19 1.09
CA ARG A 50 9.52 -4.18 0.26
C ARG A 50 8.91 -5.31 1.11
N LEU A 51 9.61 -5.80 2.12
CA LEU A 51 9.08 -6.77 3.08
C LEU A 51 7.82 -6.24 3.77
N MET A 52 7.82 -4.99 4.21
CA MET A 52 6.68 -4.37 4.88
C MET A 52 5.48 -4.16 3.95
N GLU A 53 5.72 -3.79 2.69
CA GLU A 53 4.69 -3.71 1.65
C GLU A 53 3.98 -5.07 1.49
N VAL A 54 4.75 -6.13 1.22
CA VAL A 54 4.20 -7.48 1.00
C VAL A 54 3.55 -8.03 2.28
N TYR A 55 4.16 -7.82 3.44
CA TYR A 55 3.59 -8.21 4.74
C TYR A 55 2.22 -7.56 4.98
N SER A 56 2.05 -6.27 4.67
CA SER A 56 0.78 -5.58 4.86
C SER A 56 -0.35 -6.21 4.02
N VAL A 57 -0.03 -6.66 2.80
CA VAL A 57 -0.95 -7.35 1.89
C VAL A 57 -1.26 -8.75 2.41
N VAL A 58 -0.25 -9.55 2.74
CA VAL A 58 -0.41 -10.91 3.29
C VAL A 58 -1.26 -10.88 4.57
N LYS A 59 -0.95 -9.97 5.49
CA LYS A 59 -1.70 -9.81 6.74
C LYS A 59 -3.17 -9.44 6.51
N SER A 60 -3.45 -8.72 5.44
CA SER A 60 -4.81 -8.28 5.07
C SER A 60 -5.55 -9.26 4.16
N GLY A 61 -5.08 -10.52 4.08
CA GLY A 61 -5.74 -11.60 3.33
C GLY A 61 -5.10 -11.96 1.99
N GLY A 62 -3.97 -11.35 1.63
CA GLY A 62 -3.21 -11.68 0.42
C GLY A 62 -3.59 -10.87 -0.81
N VAL A 63 -2.81 -11.04 -1.88
CA VAL A 63 -2.91 -10.28 -3.13
C VAL A 63 -4.27 -10.51 -3.80
N GLN A 64 -4.74 -11.76 -3.82
CA GLN A 64 -6.02 -12.10 -4.43
C GLN A 64 -7.19 -11.40 -3.71
N ALA A 65 -7.31 -11.58 -2.39
CA ALA A 65 -8.39 -10.99 -1.62
C ALA A 65 -8.39 -9.45 -1.70
N GLN A 66 -7.21 -8.82 -1.63
CA GLN A 66 -7.09 -7.37 -1.79
C GLN A 66 -7.47 -6.90 -3.20
N THR A 67 -7.11 -7.66 -4.24
CA THR A 67 -7.48 -7.34 -5.62
C THR A 67 -8.99 -7.40 -5.83
N GLU A 68 -9.64 -8.43 -5.31
CA GLU A 68 -11.11 -8.58 -5.34
C GLU A 68 -11.79 -7.44 -4.58
N ALA A 69 -11.29 -7.10 -3.39
CA ALA A 69 -11.82 -5.99 -2.58
C ALA A 69 -11.70 -4.63 -3.30
N VAL A 70 -10.58 -4.37 -3.98
CA VAL A 70 -10.38 -3.12 -4.76
C VAL A 70 -11.35 -3.05 -5.92
N LYS A 71 -11.53 -4.14 -6.68
CA LYS A 71 -12.47 -4.18 -7.81
C LYS A 71 -13.91 -3.96 -7.34
N ALA A 72 -14.33 -4.68 -6.29
CA ALA A 72 -15.67 -4.55 -5.74
C ALA A 72 -15.93 -3.15 -5.15
N PHE A 73 -14.92 -2.53 -4.53
CA PHE A 73 -15.01 -1.14 -4.09
C PHE A 73 -15.17 -0.17 -5.27
N ALA A 74 -14.31 -0.27 -6.28
CA ALA A 74 -14.35 0.59 -7.46
C ALA A 74 -15.70 0.50 -8.19
N GLU A 75 -16.24 -0.71 -8.34
CA GLU A 75 -17.54 -0.93 -8.99
C GLU A 75 -18.69 -0.28 -8.21
N ARG A 76 -18.73 -0.43 -6.88
CA ARG A 76 -19.76 0.19 -6.03
C ARG A 76 -19.70 1.71 -6.10
N GLU A 77 -18.52 2.29 -5.92
CA GLU A 77 -18.35 3.75 -5.94
C GLU A 77 -18.67 4.32 -7.34
N ALA A 78 -18.21 3.68 -8.40
CA ALA A 78 -18.53 4.10 -9.77
C ALA A 78 -20.04 4.03 -10.03
N THR A 79 -20.74 3.01 -9.52
CA THR A 79 -22.20 2.90 -9.62
C THR A 79 -22.89 4.06 -8.93
N LEU A 80 -22.48 4.42 -7.71
CA LEU A 80 -23.06 5.54 -6.96
C LEU A 80 -22.82 6.87 -7.67
N LEU A 81 -21.62 7.11 -8.20
CA LEU A 81 -21.30 8.33 -8.93
C LEU A 81 -22.07 8.41 -10.26
N ASN A 82 -22.23 7.31 -10.98
CA ASN A 82 -23.04 7.26 -12.20
C ASN A 82 -24.54 7.47 -11.91
N GLN A 83 -25.03 6.96 -10.78
CA GLN A 83 -26.38 7.25 -10.33
C GLN A 83 -26.56 8.74 -10.04
N ARG A 84 -25.60 9.36 -9.33
CA ARG A 84 -25.61 10.81 -9.07
C ARG A 84 -25.57 11.64 -10.35
N LEU A 85 -24.79 11.23 -11.36
CA LEU A 85 -24.82 11.86 -12.69
C LEU A 85 -26.21 11.80 -13.32
N SER A 86 -26.86 10.62 -13.26
CA SER A 86 -28.21 10.42 -13.80
C SER A 86 -29.24 11.30 -13.09
N GLU A 87 -29.12 11.46 -11.77
CA GLU A 87 -29.97 12.33 -10.96
C GLU A 87 -29.79 13.81 -11.31
N ILE A 88 -28.55 14.27 -11.54
CA ILE A 88 -28.25 15.63 -12.00
C ILE A 88 -28.87 15.90 -13.37
N GLU A 89 -28.75 14.95 -14.31
CA GLU A 89 -29.32 15.07 -15.66
C GLU A 89 -30.85 15.13 -15.65
N ALA A 90 -31.49 14.33 -14.77
CA ALA A 90 -32.95 14.28 -14.63
C ALA A 90 -33.56 15.46 -13.83
N ALA A 91 -32.75 16.24 -13.11
CA ALA A 91 -33.24 17.29 -12.22
C ALA A 91 -33.81 18.50 -13.01
N ALA A 92 -35.12 18.54 -13.23
CA ALA A 92 -35.76 19.62 -13.99
C ALA A 92 -35.70 21.00 -13.30
N GLU A 93 -35.50 21.04 -11.99
CA GLU A 93 -35.57 22.27 -11.17
C GLU A 93 -34.22 23.00 -11.03
N ILE A 94 -33.12 22.37 -11.42
CA ILE A 94 -31.76 22.93 -11.30
C ILE A 94 -31.43 23.71 -12.58
N ALA A 95 -30.84 24.90 -12.42
CA ALA A 95 -30.36 25.69 -13.56
C ALA A 95 -29.26 24.93 -14.34
N GLU A 96 -29.28 25.02 -15.67
CA GLU A 96 -28.33 24.27 -16.52
C GLU A 96 -26.85 24.56 -16.23
N GLU A 97 -26.53 25.79 -15.82
CA GLU A 97 -25.17 26.15 -15.39
C GLU A 97 -24.75 25.40 -14.12
N GLU A 98 -25.65 25.26 -13.16
CA GLU A 98 -25.40 24.54 -11.91
C GLU A 98 -25.31 23.04 -12.15
N LYS A 99 -26.15 22.46 -13.01
CA LYS A 99 -26.01 21.08 -13.48
C LYS A 99 -24.65 20.81 -14.10
N ARG A 100 -24.18 21.72 -14.95
CA ARG A 100 -22.86 21.59 -15.60
C ARG A 100 -21.74 21.57 -14.58
N GLN A 101 -21.81 22.41 -13.54
CA GLN A 101 -20.81 22.47 -12.49
C GLN A 101 -20.82 21.20 -11.62
N GLU A 102 -22.00 20.73 -11.19
CA GLU A 102 -22.12 19.51 -10.40
C GLU A 102 -21.68 18.28 -11.20
N ARG A 103 -22.06 18.19 -12.48
CA ARG A 103 -21.60 17.14 -13.39
C ARG A 103 -20.08 17.11 -13.48
N ALA A 104 -19.43 18.26 -13.68
CA ALA A 104 -17.97 18.33 -13.78
C ALA A 104 -17.27 17.85 -12.50
N LYS A 105 -17.84 18.13 -11.32
CA LYS A 105 -17.31 17.61 -10.05
C LYS A 105 -17.42 16.09 -9.98
N VAL A 106 -18.57 15.53 -10.32
CA VAL A 106 -18.77 14.07 -10.28
C VAL A 106 -17.91 13.35 -11.33
N GLU A 107 -17.72 13.93 -12.51
CA GLU A 107 -16.79 13.42 -13.52
C GLU A 107 -15.32 13.45 -13.04
N GLN A 108 -14.94 14.50 -12.30
CA GLN A 108 -13.63 14.56 -11.65
C GLN A 108 -13.48 13.47 -10.57
N GLU A 109 -14.48 13.30 -9.70
CA GLU A 109 -14.50 12.24 -8.68
C GLU A 109 -14.36 10.85 -9.31
N LEU A 110 -15.05 10.60 -10.43
CA LEU A 110 -14.91 9.36 -11.21
C LEU A 110 -13.48 9.16 -11.75
N SER A 111 -12.87 10.22 -12.29
CA SER A 111 -11.49 10.16 -12.80
C SER A 111 -10.49 9.83 -11.69
N GLU A 112 -10.63 10.48 -10.53
CA GLU A 112 -9.79 10.26 -9.36
C GLU A 112 -9.96 8.83 -8.81
N LEU A 113 -11.20 8.34 -8.74
CA LEU A 113 -11.51 6.96 -8.35
C LEU A 113 -10.81 5.96 -9.29
N HIS A 114 -10.90 6.16 -10.61
CA HIS A 114 -10.24 5.27 -11.57
C HIS A 114 -8.72 5.31 -11.42
N CYS A 115 -8.12 6.49 -11.30
CA CYS A 115 -6.68 6.65 -11.15
C CYS A 115 -6.16 5.98 -9.87
N ALA A 116 -6.83 6.21 -8.74
CA ALA A 116 -6.45 5.64 -7.45
C ALA A 116 -6.56 4.10 -7.45
N ASN A 117 -7.65 3.55 -8.00
CA ASN A 117 -7.84 2.11 -8.09
C ASN A 117 -6.86 1.46 -9.07
N ALA A 118 -6.58 2.09 -10.22
CA ALA A 118 -5.58 1.59 -11.17
C ALA A 118 -4.19 1.50 -10.54
N TRP A 119 -3.77 2.54 -9.82
CA TRP A 119 -2.49 2.54 -9.09
C TRP A 119 -2.44 1.46 -8.01
N ARG A 120 -3.51 1.28 -7.25
CA ARG A 120 -3.59 0.24 -6.21
C ARG A 120 -3.54 -1.16 -6.80
N LEU A 121 -4.27 -1.41 -7.89
CA LEU A 121 -4.22 -2.69 -8.61
C LEU A 121 -2.83 -2.95 -9.17
N GLN A 122 -2.19 -1.95 -9.80
CA GLN A 122 -0.82 -2.09 -10.29
C GLN A 122 0.14 -2.50 -9.17
N THR A 123 0.03 -1.87 -8.01
CA THR A 123 0.88 -2.14 -6.85
C THR A 123 0.68 -3.56 -6.32
N LEU A 124 -0.58 -4.03 -6.25
CA LEU A 124 -0.90 -5.41 -5.86
C LEU A 124 -0.37 -6.44 -6.87
N THR A 125 -0.54 -6.18 -8.16
CA THR A 125 -0.05 -7.07 -9.23
C THR A 125 1.46 -7.09 -9.37
N ALA A 126 2.15 -6.09 -8.82
CA ALA A 126 3.60 -6.04 -8.78
C ALA A 126 4.19 -6.92 -7.66
N ILE A 127 3.36 -7.52 -6.79
CA ILE A 127 3.81 -8.50 -5.79
C ILE A 127 3.84 -9.87 -6.47
N GLU A 128 5.03 -10.46 -6.56
CA GLU A 128 5.15 -11.79 -7.15
C GLU A 128 4.57 -12.85 -6.21
N PRO A 129 3.94 -13.92 -6.73
CA PRO A 129 3.44 -15.02 -5.90
C PRO A 129 4.52 -15.65 -5.01
N ALA A 130 5.76 -15.67 -5.47
CA ALA A 130 6.90 -16.15 -4.68
C ALA A 130 7.21 -15.24 -3.47
N GLU A 131 7.11 -13.91 -3.64
CA GLU A 131 7.27 -12.97 -2.52
C GLU A 131 6.16 -13.15 -1.49
N GLU A 132 4.90 -13.23 -1.94
CA GLU A 132 3.75 -13.46 -1.08
C GLU A 132 3.90 -14.77 -0.28
N ALA A 133 4.28 -15.86 -0.95
CA ALA A 133 4.48 -17.16 -0.32
C ALA A 133 5.60 -17.16 0.74
N VAL A 134 6.74 -16.56 0.42
CA VAL A 134 7.88 -16.47 1.35
C VAL A 134 7.51 -15.62 2.57
N VAL A 135 6.82 -14.49 2.39
CA VAL A 135 6.36 -13.67 3.50
C VAL A 135 5.30 -14.39 4.35
N ALA A 136 4.38 -15.13 3.72
CA ALA A 136 3.38 -15.93 4.43
C ALA A 136 4.03 -17.02 5.30
N GLN A 137 5.10 -17.67 4.81
CA GLN A 137 5.86 -18.66 5.59
C GLN A 137 6.51 -18.03 6.83
N HIS A 138 6.99 -16.79 6.73
CA HIS A 138 7.68 -16.08 7.80
C HIS A 138 6.78 -15.17 8.64
N LEU A 139 5.45 -15.19 8.44
CA LEU A 139 4.52 -14.23 9.03
C LEU A 139 4.68 -14.11 10.55
N ARG A 140 4.77 -15.23 11.26
CA ARG A 140 4.93 -15.25 12.73
C ARG A 140 6.22 -14.59 13.21
N ASP A 141 7.32 -14.77 12.49
CA ASP A 141 8.63 -14.22 12.88
C ASP A 141 8.70 -12.72 12.56
N ILE A 142 8.07 -12.30 11.46
CA ILE A 142 7.89 -10.89 11.12
C ILE A 142 7.06 -10.20 12.20
N GLU A 143 5.91 -10.77 12.58
CA GLU A 143 5.03 -10.19 13.61
C GLU A 143 5.72 -10.10 14.97
N ARG A 144 6.43 -11.16 15.39
CA ARG A 144 7.22 -11.13 16.63
C ARG A 144 8.24 -9.98 16.59
N THR A 145 8.96 -9.86 15.48
CA THR A 145 9.95 -8.80 15.29
C THR A 145 9.35 -7.41 15.30
N LEU A 146 8.14 -7.21 14.76
CA LEU A 146 7.46 -5.91 14.76
C LEU A 146 6.82 -5.57 16.11
N MET A 147 6.25 -6.56 16.80
CA MET A 147 5.49 -6.40 18.05
C MET A 147 6.35 -6.47 19.32
N GLU A 148 7.64 -6.76 19.23
CA GLU A 148 8.58 -6.61 20.35
C GLU A 148 8.74 -5.13 20.72
N VAL A 149 7.71 -4.59 21.37
CA VAL A 149 7.81 -3.46 22.28
C VAL A 149 8.28 -4.08 23.58
N GLN A 150 9.58 -3.94 23.88
CA GLN A 150 10.04 -4.10 25.25
C GLN A 150 9.34 -3.03 26.07
N CYS A 151 8.22 -3.38 26.69
CA CYS A 151 7.69 -2.67 27.84
C CYS A 151 8.78 -2.75 28.91
N VAL A 152 9.46 -1.64 29.15
CA VAL A 152 10.25 -1.40 30.36
C VAL A 152 9.36 -0.63 31.31
#